data_AF-A0A944Z671-F1
#
_entry.id   AF-A0A944Z671-F1
#
_cell.length_a   1.000
_cell.length_b   1.000
_cell.length_c   1.000
_cell.angle_alpha   90.00
_cell.angle_beta   90.00
_cell.angle_gamma   90.00
#
_symmetry.space_group_name_H-M   'P 1'
#
loop_
_entity.id
_entity.type
_entity.pdbx_description
1 polymer ?
#
loop_
_entity_poly.entity_id
_entity_poly.type
_entity_poly.pdbx_seq_one_letter_code
_entity_poly.pdbx_strand_id
1 'polypeptide(L)'
;MMKPNDKNIESEIVLEFEKIRPAITRLLQSQTGNKELNINLGKSKNINTNEIIINPSILVNSVTTSKLDFKELIIGTVVHEAIHSMQDYNFEIDKDLKKYVEETTGLSNIEEVLEVLAGPFGKYVFEILIHSYEEYYFVKEFQGLSSIFEDVYKESFNQIKNLKAFNQFLSLLFHNITDYLKVDISSFNKNIQTSVIESEKLLSKFTYDSNNLEEVIELTIQIIDICRVNKLLPDLREYSLGEQREILESMDDNIVDDLNKVLIPSSTNVTTGNTLEKFLGEKGKQSDDEKLNFMDDHVSKIGSSETVYLPNGKVSKLVNTNLPHTFNNLYTSGIKTYNNLLQEWNLPVHEVTNKIKPYFIHNQKRQRISGYDQGDLSPHVPLLLASGRYERMFEQKQRLSNKSYAVSLLIDGSGSMLEKKKGEVYPWSLSAALIGANYLSQICHELNVDFEVAIFNRAFLANENENEEMYLKRKMAVSSMLNTNYGSNAEFYFNTTNHYFVKRFDDSWKNQYEKFIGLIEFSRNLRSSL
;
A
#
# COMPACT_ATOMS: atom_id res chain seq x y z
N MET A 1 10.08 23.15 -4.60
CA MET A 1 8.99 22.76 -3.67
C MET A 1 9.61 22.65 -2.28
N MET A 2 8.98 23.14 -1.20
CA MET A 2 9.57 23.12 0.16
C MET A 2 9.63 21.69 0.69
N LYS A 3 10.72 21.31 1.37
CA LYS A 3 10.82 20.05 2.13
C LYS A 3 9.74 20.00 3.22
N PRO A 4 9.24 18.82 3.57
CA PRO A 4 8.32 18.65 4.70
C PRO A 4 8.95 19.18 5.99
N ASN A 5 8.14 19.73 6.91
CA ASN A 5 8.60 19.96 8.28
C ASN A 5 8.84 18.59 8.96
N ASP A 6 9.93 18.45 9.72
CA ASP A 6 10.35 17.19 10.39
C ASP A 6 9.24 16.46 11.18
N LYS A 7 8.21 17.18 11.64
CA LYS A 7 7.08 16.60 12.39
C LYS A 7 6.07 15.82 11.53
N ASN A 8 6.11 15.91 10.19
CA ASN A 8 5.13 15.31 9.27
C ASN A 8 5.74 14.50 8.10
N ILE A 9 7.06 14.27 8.07
CA ILE A 9 7.75 13.59 6.95
C ILE A 9 7.11 12.22 6.63
N GLU A 10 6.86 11.40 7.64
CA GLU A 10 6.24 10.08 7.45
C GLU A 10 4.84 10.17 6.83
N SER A 11 4.00 11.09 7.28
CA SER A 11 2.65 11.26 6.72
C SER A 11 2.69 11.72 5.26
N GLU A 12 3.65 12.57 4.89
CA GLU A 12 3.84 13.01 3.51
C GLU A 12 4.40 11.91 2.62
N ILE A 13 5.31 11.07 3.14
CA ILE A 13 5.80 9.87 2.45
C ILE A 13 4.65 8.90 2.19
N VAL A 14 3.82 8.59 3.19
CA VAL A 14 2.66 7.71 3.03
C VAL A 14 1.70 8.27 1.97
N LEU A 15 1.42 9.57 2.02
CA LEU A 15 0.58 10.25 1.03
C LEU A 15 1.12 10.14 -0.40
N GLU A 16 2.41 10.34 -0.60
CA GLU A 16 3.00 10.28 -1.93
C GLU A 16 3.17 8.83 -2.41
N PHE A 17 3.57 7.91 -1.53
CA PHE A 17 3.60 6.47 -1.79
C PHE A 17 2.24 5.97 -2.28
N GLU A 18 1.16 6.33 -1.61
CA GLU A 18 -0.19 5.89 -1.97
C GLU A 18 -0.66 6.43 -3.33
N LYS A 19 -0.15 7.60 -3.76
CA LYS A 19 -0.40 8.12 -5.12
C LYS A 19 0.37 7.35 -6.20
N ILE A 20 1.63 7.00 -5.94
CA ILE A 20 2.50 6.32 -6.92
C ILE A 20 2.29 4.80 -6.93
N ARG A 21 1.82 4.22 -5.81
CA ARG A 21 1.64 2.77 -5.61
C ARG A 21 0.94 2.11 -6.80
N PRO A 22 -0.23 2.55 -7.29
CA PRO A 22 -0.91 1.87 -8.38
C PRO A 22 -0.13 1.85 -9.70
N ALA A 23 0.75 2.83 -9.93
CA ALA A 23 1.60 2.87 -11.12
C ALA A 23 2.78 1.90 -10.98
N ILE A 24 3.46 1.93 -9.82
CA ILE A 24 4.59 1.04 -9.54
C ILE A 24 4.12 -0.42 -9.46
N THR A 25 3.00 -0.71 -8.80
CA THR A 25 2.44 -2.07 -8.76
C THR A 25 2.18 -2.61 -10.16
N ARG A 26 1.58 -1.81 -11.06
CA ARG A 26 1.37 -2.24 -12.46
C ARG A 26 2.66 -2.48 -13.22
N LEU A 27 3.69 -1.65 -12.97
CA LEU A 27 5.02 -1.81 -13.53
C LEU A 27 5.60 -3.18 -13.12
N LEU A 28 5.63 -3.47 -11.82
CA LEU A 28 6.17 -4.74 -11.30
C LEU A 28 5.37 -5.96 -11.76
N GLN A 29 4.03 -5.87 -11.79
CA GLN A 29 3.16 -6.93 -12.30
C GLN A 29 3.45 -7.24 -13.78
N SER A 30 3.78 -6.22 -14.57
CA SER A 30 4.12 -6.40 -16.00
C SER A 30 5.46 -7.09 -16.20
N GLN A 31 6.44 -6.77 -15.35
CA GLN A 31 7.80 -7.32 -15.42
C GLN A 31 7.87 -8.76 -14.89
N THR A 32 7.12 -9.08 -13.84
CA THR A 32 7.08 -10.45 -13.28
C THR A 32 6.08 -11.38 -13.95
N GLY A 33 5.11 -10.83 -14.68
CA GLY A 33 3.95 -11.59 -15.14
C GLY A 33 2.99 -12.00 -14.01
N ASN A 34 3.24 -11.61 -12.76
CA ASN A 34 2.37 -11.91 -11.62
C ASN A 34 1.31 -10.80 -11.45
N LYS A 35 0.06 -11.09 -11.81
CA LYS A 35 -1.06 -10.13 -11.71
C LYS A 35 -1.58 -9.91 -10.30
N GLU A 36 -1.26 -10.81 -9.37
CA GLU A 36 -1.71 -10.75 -7.98
C GLU A 36 -0.74 -9.97 -7.10
N LEU A 37 0.43 -9.60 -7.64
CA LEU A 37 1.46 -8.86 -6.92
C LEU A 37 0.96 -7.49 -6.46
N ASN A 38 1.13 -7.17 -5.19
CA ASN A 38 0.76 -5.90 -4.59
C ASN A 38 1.90 -5.31 -3.76
N ILE A 39 1.96 -3.98 -3.64
CA ILE A 39 3.01 -3.28 -2.88
C ILE A 39 2.36 -2.52 -1.73
N ASN A 40 2.83 -2.71 -0.52
CA ASN A 40 2.33 -2.03 0.67
C ASN A 40 3.47 -1.41 1.50
N LEU A 41 3.14 -0.48 2.39
CA LEU A 41 4.08 0.04 3.38
C LEU A 41 3.97 -0.77 4.66
N GLY A 42 5.10 -1.17 5.23
CA GLY A 42 5.13 -1.91 6.50
C GLY A 42 6.53 -2.16 7.02
N LYS A 43 6.65 -2.44 8.31
CA LYS A 43 7.94 -2.68 8.99
C LYS A 43 8.30 -4.16 9.14
N SER A 44 7.38 -5.08 8.81
CA SER A 44 7.60 -6.52 8.91
C SER A 44 8.06 -7.15 7.58
N LYS A 45 8.61 -8.36 7.67
CA LYS A 45 8.93 -9.19 6.50
C LYS A 45 7.66 -9.75 5.87
N ASN A 46 7.72 -9.95 4.55
CA ASN A 46 6.69 -10.58 3.75
C ASN A 46 6.23 -11.92 4.33
N ILE A 47 4.90 -12.06 4.52
CA ILE A 47 4.27 -13.34 4.85
C ILE A 47 3.72 -14.01 3.57
N ASN A 48 3.54 -13.23 2.49
CA ASN A 48 2.92 -13.65 1.25
C ASN A 48 3.85 -13.36 0.05
N THR A 49 4.03 -14.34 -0.83
CA THR A 49 4.87 -14.20 -2.04
C THR A 49 4.28 -13.26 -3.09
N ASN A 50 2.99 -12.93 -2.97
CA ASN A 50 2.31 -11.95 -3.83
C ASN A 50 2.30 -10.53 -3.25
N GLU A 51 3.00 -10.28 -2.15
CA GLU A 51 3.07 -8.96 -1.52
C GLU A 51 4.52 -8.48 -1.53
N ILE A 52 4.72 -7.17 -1.61
CA ILE A 52 6.01 -6.51 -1.42
C ILE A 52 5.79 -5.46 -0.34
N ILE A 53 6.53 -5.56 0.76
CA ILE A 53 6.44 -4.63 1.88
C ILE A 53 7.63 -3.68 1.83
N ILE A 54 7.35 -2.40 1.61
CA ILE A 54 8.36 -1.33 1.60
C ILE A 54 8.45 -0.73 3.01
N ASN A 55 9.65 -0.73 3.59
CA ASN A 55 9.86 -0.18 4.92
C ASN A 55 9.81 1.36 4.92
N PRO A 56 8.87 2.00 5.66
CA PRO A 56 8.79 3.46 5.72
C PRO A 56 10.08 4.13 6.21
N SER A 57 10.87 3.47 7.07
CA SER A 57 12.11 4.01 7.61
C SER A 57 13.17 4.24 6.53
N ILE A 58 13.22 3.38 5.51
CA ILE A 58 14.13 3.54 4.36
C ILE A 58 13.77 4.81 3.61
N LEU A 59 12.47 5.03 3.35
CA LEU A 59 11.98 6.24 2.67
C LEU A 59 12.27 7.51 3.48
N VAL A 60 12.08 7.47 4.81
CA VAL A 60 12.39 8.61 5.69
C VAL A 60 13.88 8.93 5.65
N ASN A 61 14.75 7.93 5.72
CA ASN A 61 16.20 8.11 5.68
C ASN A 61 16.66 8.70 4.34
N SER A 62 16.14 8.20 3.23
CA SER A 62 16.45 8.75 1.90
C SER A 62 16.03 10.22 1.80
N VAL A 63 14.79 10.55 2.19
CA VAL A 63 14.24 11.92 2.11
C VAL A 63 14.97 12.92 3.00
N THR A 64 15.34 12.50 4.21
CA THR A 64 16.00 13.39 5.17
C THR A 64 17.42 13.77 4.75
N THR A 65 18.14 12.85 4.11
CA THR A 65 19.56 13.01 3.75
C THR A 65 19.78 13.64 2.37
N SER A 66 18.87 13.42 1.42
CA SER A 66 18.99 13.88 0.03
C SER A 66 18.49 15.32 -0.18
N LYS A 67 19.03 16.02 -1.18
CA LYS A 67 18.56 17.34 -1.66
C LYS A 67 17.74 17.26 -2.94
N LEU A 68 17.53 16.05 -3.47
CA LEU A 68 16.77 15.81 -4.70
C LEU A 68 15.28 16.12 -4.54
N ASP A 69 14.55 16.11 -5.66
CA ASP A 69 13.11 16.28 -5.62
C ASP A 69 12.47 15.13 -4.82
N PHE A 70 11.59 15.52 -3.90
CA PHE A 70 10.95 14.59 -2.97
C PHE A 70 10.22 13.45 -3.68
N LYS A 71 9.57 13.72 -4.82
CA LYS A 71 8.79 12.71 -5.52
C LYS A 71 9.68 11.73 -6.27
N GLU A 72 10.68 12.26 -6.97
CA GLU A 72 11.65 11.45 -7.71
C GLU A 72 12.39 10.51 -6.77
N LEU A 73 12.81 11.02 -5.62
CA LEU A 73 13.49 10.24 -4.60
C LEU A 73 12.60 9.12 -4.05
N ILE A 74 11.34 9.42 -3.69
CA ILE A 74 10.42 8.36 -3.23
C ILE A 74 10.21 7.32 -4.32
N ILE A 75 10.00 7.73 -5.57
CA ILE A 75 9.82 6.77 -6.69
C ILE A 75 11.06 5.89 -6.84
N GLY A 76 12.25 6.48 -6.85
CA GLY A 76 13.52 5.75 -6.98
C GLY A 76 13.72 4.76 -5.83
N THR A 77 13.56 5.20 -4.59
CA THR A 77 13.74 4.34 -3.41
C THR A 77 12.69 3.22 -3.34
N VAL A 78 11.43 3.49 -3.67
CA VAL A 78 10.37 2.46 -3.70
C VAL A 78 10.65 1.42 -4.80
N VAL A 79 11.08 1.86 -5.98
CA VAL A 79 11.41 0.94 -7.08
C VAL A 79 12.64 0.11 -6.74
N HIS A 80 13.70 0.74 -6.22
CA HIS A 80 14.91 0.05 -5.75
C HIS A 80 14.55 -1.07 -4.77
N GLU A 81 13.80 -0.72 -3.72
CA GLU A 81 13.43 -1.68 -2.70
C GLU A 81 12.52 -2.79 -3.23
N ALA A 82 11.62 -2.45 -4.16
CA ALA A 82 10.76 -3.45 -4.78
C ALA A 82 11.54 -4.44 -5.63
N ILE A 83 12.54 -3.99 -6.43
CA ILE A 83 13.38 -4.87 -7.25
C ILE A 83 14.03 -5.94 -6.36
N HIS A 84 14.65 -5.52 -5.26
CA HIS A 84 15.36 -6.42 -4.35
C HIS A 84 14.42 -7.23 -3.45
N SER A 85 13.16 -6.80 -3.28
CA SER A 85 12.14 -7.56 -2.55
C SER A 85 11.44 -8.62 -3.39
N MET A 86 11.57 -8.57 -4.71
CA MET A 86 10.91 -9.50 -5.63
C MET A 86 11.66 -10.83 -5.79
N GLN A 87 12.95 -10.85 -5.46
CA GLN A 87 13.77 -12.05 -5.58
C GLN A 87 14.04 -12.64 -4.20
N ASP A 88 13.14 -13.50 -3.74
CA ASP A 88 13.51 -14.52 -2.75
C ASP A 88 14.41 -15.52 -3.47
N TYR A 89 15.72 -15.49 -3.22
CA TYR A 89 16.66 -16.45 -3.80
C TYR A 89 16.29 -17.87 -3.33
N ASN A 90 15.53 -18.59 -4.15
CA ASN A 90 15.29 -20.03 -3.95
C ASN A 90 16.57 -20.78 -4.35
N PHE A 91 17.53 -20.75 -3.44
CA PHE A 91 18.84 -21.37 -3.60
C PHE A 91 18.85 -22.72 -2.88
N GLU A 92 18.91 -23.80 -3.64
CA GLU A 92 19.12 -25.14 -3.12
C GLU A 92 20.60 -25.52 -3.35
N ILE A 93 21.42 -25.39 -2.32
CA ILE A 93 22.88 -25.65 -2.33
C ILE A 93 23.22 -26.95 -3.07
N ASP A 94 22.51 -28.04 -2.77
CA ASP A 94 22.75 -29.38 -3.34
C ASP A 94 22.44 -29.47 -4.85
N LYS A 95 21.54 -28.64 -5.37
CA LYS A 95 21.14 -28.64 -6.79
C LYS A 95 21.88 -27.60 -7.61
N ASP A 96 22.18 -26.47 -7.00
CA ASP A 96 22.65 -25.27 -7.69
C ASP A 96 24.19 -25.20 -7.74
N LEU A 97 24.92 -25.82 -6.82
CA LEU A 97 26.40 -25.78 -6.76
C LEU A 97 27.06 -27.09 -7.21
N LYS A 98 26.96 -27.42 -8.50
CA LYS A 98 27.49 -28.67 -9.07
C LYS A 98 29.02 -28.73 -9.13
N LYS A 99 29.70 -27.58 -9.22
CA LYS A 99 31.16 -27.46 -9.27
C LYS A 99 31.81 -27.55 -7.90
N TYR A 100 31.08 -27.19 -6.84
CA TYR A 100 31.59 -27.05 -5.47
C TYR A 100 30.99 -28.05 -4.48
N VAL A 101 30.38 -29.13 -4.97
CA VAL A 101 29.64 -30.11 -4.14
C VAL A 101 30.49 -30.62 -2.97
N GLU A 102 31.77 -30.89 -3.19
CA GLU A 102 32.66 -31.39 -2.13
C GLU A 102 32.90 -30.34 -1.03
N GLU A 103 33.07 -29.07 -1.40
CA GLU A 103 33.30 -27.97 -0.47
C GLU A 103 32.03 -27.48 0.23
N THR A 104 30.85 -27.69 -0.37
CA THR A 104 29.56 -27.17 0.14
C THR A 104 28.68 -28.22 0.80
N THR A 105 29.14 -29.48 0.89
CA THR A 105 28.39 -30.56 1.50
C THR A 105 28.07 -30.24 2.97
N GLY A 106 26.77 -30.19 3.31
CA GLY A 106 26.30 -29.98 4.68
C GLY A 106 26.16 -28.51 5.10
N LEU A 107 26.39 -27.56 4.19
CA LEU A 107 26.07 -26.15 4.41
C LEU A 107 24.57 -25.89 4.22
N SER A 108 24.04 -24.91 4.96
CA SER A 108 22.60 -24.67 5.07
C SER A 108 22.13 -23.38 4.42
N ASN A 109 23.02 -22.42 4.20
CA ASN A 109 22.71 -21.13 3.62
C ASN A 109 23.85 -20.60 2.73
N ILE A 110 23.55 -19.57 1.93
CA ILE A 110 24.50 -18.98 0.98
C ILE A 110 25.64 -18.21 1.66
N GLU A 111 25.41 -17.67 2.86
CA GLU A 111 26.46 -16.98 3.62
C GLU A 111 27.58 -17.94 4.03
N GLU A 112 27.22 -19.13 4.52
CA GLU A 112 28.15 -20.21 4.85
C GLU A 112 28.93 -20.65 3.61
N VAL A 113 28.25 -20.80 2.47
CA VAL A 113 28.90 -21.14 1.18
C VAL A 113 29.92 -20.07 0.79
N LEU A 114 29.54 -18.79 0.86
CA LEU A 114 30.43 -17.68 0.52
C LEU A 114 31.59 -17.55 1.50
N GLU A 115 31.37 -17.80 2.80
CA GLU A 115 32.43 -17.80 3.80
C GLU A 115 33.46 -18.92 3.54
N VAL A 116 33.01 -20.11 3.17
CA VAL A 116 33.88 -21.24 2.85
C VAL A 116 34.66 -21.01 1.56
N LEU A 117 33.98 -20.55 0.49
CA LEU A 117 34.57 -20.46 -0.84
C LEU A 117 35.34 -19.16 -1.08
N ALA A 118 34.78 -18.02 -0.68
CA ALA A 118 35.34 -16.70 -0.91
C ALA A 118 35.93 -16.07 0.37
N GLY A 119 35.61 -16.58 1.56
CA GLY A 119 36.01 -16.00 2.83
C GLY A 119 35.00 -14.98 3.38
N PRO A 120 35.29 -14.36 4.53
CA PRO A 120 34.31 -13.59 5.31
C PRO A 120 33.80 -12.31 4.62
N PHE A 121 34.52 -11.81 3.62
CA PHE A 121 34.13 -10.63 2.84
C PHE A 121 33.41 -10.97 1.53
N GLY A 122 33.28 -12.26 1.20
CA GLY A 122 32.63 -12.73 -0.03
C GLY A 122 31.18 -12.27 -0.16
N LYS A 123 30.45 -12.25 0.97
CA LYS A 123 29.05 -11.79 1.04
C LYS A 123 28.84 -10.41 0.40
N TYR A 124 29.68 -9.42 0.72
CA TYR A 124 29.50 -8.06 0.20
C TYR A 124 29.75 -7.95 -1.31
N VAL A 125 30.74 -8.67 -1.84
CA VAL A 125 31.01 -8.66 -3.28
C VAL A 125 29.87 -9.34 -4.02
N PHE A 126 29.42 -10.50 -3.53
CA PHE A 126 28.29 -11.24 -4.09
C PHE A 126 27.03 -10.37 -4.16
N GLU A 127 26.71 -9.68 -3.08
CA GLU A 127 25.55 -8.80 -3.01
C GLU A 127 25.66 -7.60 -3.94
N ILE A 128 26.81 -6.93 -3.98
CA ILE A 128 27.00 -5.81 -4.91
C ILE A 128 26.85 -6.29 -6.35
N LEU A 129 27.35 -7.47 -6.71
CA LEU A 129 27.15 -8.03 -8.04
C LEU A 129 25.66 -8.22 -8.34
N ILE A 130 24.93 -8.90 -7.47
CA ILE A 130 23.51 -9.17 -7.70
C ILE A 130 22.71 -7.88 -7.74
N HIS A 131 22.84 -7.02 -6.74
CA HIS A 131 22.09 -5.77 -6.66
C HIS A 131 22.31 -4.93 -7.92
N SER A 132 23.56 -4.83 -8.37
CA SER A 132 23.90 -4.04 -9.54
C SER A 132 23.31 -4.63 -10.82
N TYR A 133 23.35 -5.96 -10.99
CA TYR A 133 22.79 -6.61 -12.17
C TYR A 133 21.26 -6.56 -12.19
N GLU A 134 20.61 -6.87 -11.06
CA GLU A 134 19.15 -6.77 -10.94
C GLU A 134 18.65 -5.38 -11.28
N GLU A 135 19.27 -4.36 -10.68
CA GLU A 135 18.90 -2.98 -10.93
C GLU A 135 19.17 -2.59 -12.38
N TYR A 136 20.33 -2.96 -12.95
CA TYR A 136 20.66 -2.71 -14.35
C TYR A 136 19.62 -3.32 -15.30
N TYR A 137 19.32 -4.62 -15.17
CA TYR A 137 18.39 -5.29 -16.08
C TYR A 137 16.97 -4.75 -15.93
N PHE A 138 16.53 -4.46 -14.71
CA PHE A 138 15.20 -3.92 -14.47
C PHE A 138 15.05 -2.49 -15.01
N VAL A 139 16.00 -1.61 -14.69
CA VAL A 139 15.90 -0.16 -14.96
C VAL A 139 16.24 0.18 -16.41
N LYS A 140 17.05 -0.63 -17.11
CA LYS A 140 17.47 -0.38 -18.50
C LYS A 140 16.30 -0.23 -19.48
N GLU A 141 15.16 -0.85 -19.21
CA GLU A 141 13.97 -0.73 -20.04
C GLU A 141 13.20 0.60 -19.84
N PHE A 142 13.53 1.35 -18.78
CA PHE A 142 12.77 2.51 -18.31
C PHE A 142 13.64 3.76 -18.19
N GLN A 143 13.79 4.50 -19.29
CA GLN A 143 14.61 5.73 -19.34
C GLN A 143 14.31 6.75 -18.22
N GLY A 144 13.04 6.89 -17.83
CA GLY A 144 12.65 7.80 -16.73
C GLY A 144 13.19 7.34 -15.37
N LEU A 145 13.18 6.03 -15.10
CA LEU A 145 13.77 5.48 -13.88
C LEU A 145 15.29 5.59 -13.94
N SER A 146 15.92 5.30 -15.08
CA SER A 146 17.38 5.44 -15.25
C SER A 146 17.85 6.86 -14.91
N SER A 147 17.09 7.88 -15.33
CA SER A 147 17.39 9.29 -15.00
C SER A 147 17.28 9.58 -13.51
N ILE A 148 16.28 9.02 -12.82
CA ILE A 148 16.11 9.19 -11.37
C ILE A 148 17.29 8.56 -10.62
N PHE A 149 17.66 7.33 -10.98
CA PHE A 149 18.80 6.64 -10.37
C PHE A 149 20.12 7.36 -10.66
N GLU A 150 20.32 7.87 -11.88
CA GLU A 150 21.49 8.71 -12.21
C GLU A 150 21.60 9.91 -11.26
N ASP A 151 20.51 10.64 -11.02
CA ASP A 151 20.50 11.80 -10.13
C ASP A 151 20.77 11.41 -8.67
N VAL A 152 20.17 10.31 -8.18
CA VAL A 152 20.41 9.77 -6.83
C VAL A 152 21.88 9.41 -6.62
N TYR A 153 22.44 8.62 -7.52
CA TYR A 153 23.83 8.19 -7.40
C TYR A 153 24.82 9.32 -7.65
N LYS A 154 24.47 10.33 -8.46
CA LYS A 154 25.31 11.52 -8.66
C LYS A 154 25.42 12.37 -7.41
N GLU A 155 24.35 12.48 -6.63
CA GLU A 155 24.40 13.18 -5.34
C GLU A 155 25.32 12.46 -4.35
N SER A 156 25.19 11.14 -4.26
CA SER A 156 25.92 10.31 -3.30
C SER A 156 27.38 10.04 -3.71
N PHE A 157 27.72 10.10 -5.00
CA PHE A 157 29.04 9.81 -5.56
C PHE A 157 30.19 10.57 -4.88
N ASN A 158 29.94 11.83 -4.47
CA ASN A 158 30.96 12.67 -3.82
C ASN A 158 31.47 12.07 -2.50
N GLN A 159 30.67 11.22 -1.85
CA GLN A 159 31.03 10.62 -0.57
C GLN A 159 31.95 9.40 -0.74
N ILE A 160 32.01 8.78 -1.93
CA ILE A 160 32.83 7.59 -2.20
C ILE A 160 34.31 7.85 -1.85
N LYS A 161 34.84 9.04 -2.16
CA LYS A 161 36.24 9.39 -1.86
C LYS A 161 36.60 9.37 -0.37
N ASN A 162 35.61 9.45 0.51
CA ASN A 162 35.81 9.45 1.96
C ASN A 162 35.74 8.03 2.56
N LEU A 163 35.34 7.03 1.78
CA LEU A 163 35.20 5.65 2.26
C LEU A 163 36.56 4.94 2.36
N LYS A 164 36.58 3.82 3.09
CA LYS A 164 37.76 2.92 3.11
C LYS A 164 38.00 2.28 1.74
N ALA A 165 39.23 1.84 1.49
CA ALA A 165 39.67 1.36 0.17
C ALA A 165 38.81 0.21 -0.40
N PHE A 166 38.36 -0.72 0.43
CA PHE A 166 37.47 -1.80 0.00
C PHE A 166 36.06 -1.29 -0.34
N ASN A 167 35.50 -0.37 0.45
CA ASN A 167 34.19 0.25 0.19
C ASN A 167 34.22 1.15 -1.05
N GLN A 168 35.35 1.84 -1.30
CA GLN A 168 35.60 2.54 -2.55
C GLN A 168 35.53 1.58 -3.74
N PHE A 169 36.21 0.43 -3.64
CA PHE A 169 36.17 -0.60 -4.67
C PHE A 169 34.74 -1.13 -4.90
N LEU A 170 34.00 -1.50 -3.85
CA LEU A 170 32.61 -1.99 -3.97
C LEU A 170 31.69 -0.95 -4.64
N SER A 171 31.80 0.32 -4.25
CA SER A 171 30.99 1.40 -4.84
C SER A 171 31.33 1.62 -6.33
N LEU A 172 32.60 1.50 -6.70
CA LEU A 172 33.04 1.60 -8.09
C LEU A 172 32.59 0.39 -8.91
N LEU A 173 32.62 -0.81 -8.32
CA LEU A 173 32.11 -2.03 -8.93
C LEU A 173 30.61 -1.90 -9.24
N PHE A 174 29.83 -1.34 -8.31
CA PHE A 174 28.41 -1.05 -8.50
C PHE A 174 28.17 -0.12 -9.70
N HIS A 175 28.88 1.02 -9.76
CA HIS A 175 28.72 1.98 -10.87
C HIS A 175 29.17 1.41 -12.23
N ASN A 176 30.19 0.56 -12.24
CA ASN A 176 30.65 -0.10 -13.46
C ASN A 176 29.61 -1.05 -14.05
N ILE A 177 28.82 -1.73 -13.21
CA ILE A 177 27.79 -2.67 -13.68
C ILE A 177 26.51 -1.93 -14.07
N THR A 178 26.09 -0.95 -13.26
CA THR A 178 24.84 -0.22 -13.49
C THR A 178 24.91 0.82 -14.61
N ASP A 179 26.10 1.34 -14.92
CA ASP A 179 26.36 2.32 -15.98
C ASP A 179 25.56 3.63 -15.86
N TYR A 180 25.14 4.01 -14.64
CA TYR A 180 24.50 5.31 -14.43
C TYR A 180 25.47 6.48 -14.54
N LEU A 181 26.72 6.29 -14.10
CA LEU A 181 27.73 7.33 -14.03
C LEU A 181 29.00 6.89 -14.74
N LYS A 182 29.54 7.75 -15.61
CA LYS A 182 30.89 7.57 -16.15
C LYS A 182 31.91 8.00 -15.10
N VAL A 183 32.44 7.02 -14.37
CA VAL A 183 33.36 7.28 -13.27
C VAL A 183 34.81 7.40 -13.75
N ASP A 184 35.45 8.51 -13.42
CA ASP A 184 36.90 8.66 -13.60
C ASP A 184 37.67 8.03 -12.42
N ILE A 185 38.14 6.80 -12.64
CA ILE A 185 38.89 6.04 -11.65
C ILE A 185 40.29 6.62 -11.37
N SER A 186 40.82 7.55 -12.18
CA SER A 186 42.18 8.07 -12.01
C SER A 186 42.36 8.83 -10.70
N SER A 187 41.26 9.26 -10.08
CA SER A 187 41.25 9.99 -8.82
C SER A 187 41.41 9.12 -7.56
N PHE A 188 41.40 7.78 -7.71
CA PHE A 188 41.54 6.82 -6.60
C PHE A 188 42.96 6.27 -6.46
N ASN A 189 43.25 5.59 -5.35
CA ASN A 189 44.56 4.96 -5.15
C ASN A 189 44.85 3.88 -6.21
N LYS A 190 46.14 3.72 -6.56
CA LYS A 190 46.58 2.77 -7.60
C LYS A 190 46.09 1.34 -7.38
N ASN A 191 46.06 0.87 -6.13
CA ASN A 191 45.57 -0.48 -5.80
C ASN A 191 44.10 -0.64 -6.19
N ILE A 192 43.26 0.37 -5.91
CA ILE A 192 41.84 0.37 -6.24
C ILE A 192 41.66 0.40 -7.75
N GLN A 193 42.40 1.27 -8.45
CA GLN A 193 42.37 1.34 -9.92
C GLN A 193 42.67 -0.02 -10.56
N THR A 194 43.74 -0.69 -10.12
CA THR A 194 44.10 -2.01 -10.64
C THR A 194 43.00 -3.03 -10.38
N SER A 195 42.45 -3.07 -9.16
CA SER A 195 41.37 -4.01 -8.83
C SER A 195 40.10 -3.78 -9.65
N VAL A 196 39.73 -2.53 -9.89
CA VAL A 196 38.56 -2.19 -10.73
C VAL A 196 38.80 -2.62 -12.18
N ILE A 197 39.96 -2.31 -12.76
CA ILE A 197 40.30 -2.68 -14.15
C ILE A 197 40.37 -4.20 -14.34
N GLU A 198 40.92 -4.93 -13.35
CA GLU A 198 40.96 -6.40 -13.40
C GLU A 198 39.56 -7.00 -13.28
N SER A 199 38.73 -6.47 -12.39
CA SER A 199 37.34 -6.92 -12.23
C SER A 199 36.49 -6.62 -13.48
N GLU A 200 36.67 -5.47 -14.13
CA GLU A 200 35.97 -5.10 -15.37
C GLU A 200 36.23 -6.10 -16.52
N LYS A 201 37.44 -6.67 -16.59
CA LYS A 201 37.76 -7.72 -17.58
C LYS A 201 37.00 -9.03 -17.32
N LEU A 202 36.64 -9.31 -16.07
CA LEU A 202 35.81 -10.45 -15.72
C LEU A 202 34.35 -10.14 -16.05
N LEU A 203 33.86 -8.96 -15.62
CA LEU A 203 32.48 -8.50 -15.85
C LEU A 203 32.14 -8.44 -17.35
N SER A 204 33.03 -7.95 -18.21
CA SER A 204 32.80 -7.86 -19.66
C SER A 204 32.60 -9.21 -20.36
N LYS A 205 32.96 -10.33 -19.72
CA LYS A 205 32.77 -11.69 -20.23
C LYS A 205 31.63 -12.42 -19.54
N PHE A 206 31.10 -11.86 -18.46
CA PHE A 206 30.07 -12.45 -17.64
C PHE A 206 28.69 -12.11 -18.18
N THR A 207 27.78 -13.08 -18.18
CA THR A 207 26.37 -12.86 -18.50
C THR A 207 25.56 -13.29 -17.30
N TYR A 208 24.90 -12.33 -16.66
CA TYR A 208 24.07 -12.61 -15.49
C TYR A 208 22.81 -13.40 -15.89
N ASP A 209 22.56 -14.50 -15.17
CA ASP A 209 21.32 -15.27 -15.20
C ASP A 209 20.84 -15.45 -13.76
N SER A 210 19.64 -14.95 -13.45
CA SER A 210 19.05 -15.03 -12.12
C SER A 210 18.80 -16.46 -11.65
N ASN A 211 18.76 -17.44 -12.57
CA ASN A 211 18.56 -18.85 -12.23
C ASN A 211 19.88 -19.61 -12.01
N ASN A 212 21.03 -18.97 -12.24
CA ASN A 212 22.34 -19.61 -12.17
C ASN A 212 23.29 -18.86 -11.23
N LEU A 213 23.04 -19.00 -9.92
CA LEU A 213 23.84 -18.36 -8.87
C LEU A 213 25.27 -18.92 -8.77
N GLU A 214 25.54 -20.12 -9.30
CA GLU A 214 26.88 -20.72 -9.30
C GLU A 214 27.91 -19.88 -10.05
N GLU A 215 27.53 -19.29 -11.19
CA GLU A 215 28.43 -18.41 -11.94
C GLU A 215 28.69 -17.08 -11.22
N VAL A 216 27.70 -16.57 -10.48
CA VAL A 216 27.87 -15.36 -9.64
C VAL A 216 28.82 -15.64 -8.48
N ILE A 217 28.74 -16.83 -7.87
CA ILE A 217 29.67 -17.27 -6.81
C ILE A 217 31.09 -17.40 -7.37
N GLU A 218 31.25 -18.02 -8.55
CA GLU A 218 32.56 -18.12 -9.21
C GLU A 218 33.17 -16.74 -9.49
N LEU A 219 32.38 -15.80 -9.98
CA LEU A 219 32.80 -14.41 -10.18
C LEU A 219 33.18 -13.72 -8.86
N THR A 220 32.42 -13.97 -7.79
CA THR A 220 32.68 -13.45 -6.45
C THR A 220 34.05 -13.91 -5.93
N ILE A 221 34.35 -15.20 -6.07
CA ILE A 221 35.64 -15.78 -5.65
C ILE A 221 36.79 -15.08 -6.38
N GLN A 222 36.68 -14.94 -7.71
CA GLN A 222 37.72 -14.30 -8.53
C GLN A 222 37.92 -12.82 -8.16
N ILE A 223 36.85 -12.08 -7.88
CA ILE A 223 36.93 -10.66 -7.48
C ILE A 223 37.54 -10.52 -6.08
N ILE A 224 37.20 -11.40 -5.14
CA ILE A 224 37.82 -11.40 -3.81
C ILE A 224 39.32 -11.68 -3.90
N ASP A 225 39.74 -12.60 -4.76
CA ASP A 225 41.16 -12.87 -4.97
C ASP A 225 41.89 -11.66 -5.55
N ILE A 226 41.29 -10.94 -6.51
CA ILE A 226 41.80 -9.64 -7.01
C ILE A 226 41.96 -8.64 -5.84
N CYS A 227 40.98 -8.55 -4.95
CA CYS A 227 41.01 -7.64 -3.81
C CYS A 227 42.13 -8.00 -2.81
N ARG A 228 42.37 -9.29 -2.57
CA ARG A 228 43.47 -9.78 -1.72
C ARG A 228 44.83 -9.47 -2.34
N VAL A 229 45.03 -9.81 -3.61
CA VAL A 229 46.30 -9.58 -4.33
C VAL A 229 46.67 -8.10 -4.35
N ASN A 230 45.68 -7.22 -4.53
CA ASN A 230 45.87 -5.77 -4.56
C ASN A 230 45.85 -5.11 -3.16
N LYS A 231 45.83 -5.89 -2.08
CA LYS A 231 45.87 -5.41 -0.69
C LYS A 231 44.70 -4.48 -0.31
N LEU A 232 43.51 -4.73 -0.84
CA LEU A 232 42.27 -4.07 -0.41
C LEU A 232 41.66 -4.76 0.82
N LEU A 233 41.90 -6.07 0.96
CA LEU A 233 41.48 -6.88 2.09
C LEU A 233 42.72 -7.37 2.87
N PRO A 234 42.63 -7.52 4.20
CA PRO A 234 43.71 -8.06 5.01
C PRO A 234 43.89 -9.57 4.76
N ASP A 235 45.14 -10.04 4.80
CA ASP A 235 45.41 -11.48 4.86
C ASP A 235 45.22 -11.96 6.30
N LEU A 236 44.02 -12.48 6.59
CA LEU A 236 43.65 -12.89 7.93
C LEU A 236 44.56 -14.00 8.48
N ARG A 237 45.25 -14.77 7.63
CA ARG A 237 46.15 -15.87 8.03
C ARG A 237 47.38 -15.39 8.79
N GLU A 238 47.71 -14.09 8.70
CA GLU A 238 48.86 -13.48 9.39
C GLU A 238 48.55 -13.11 10.85
N TYR A 239 47.29 -13.18 11.28
CA TYR A 239 46.83 -12.72 12.59
C TYR A 239 46.41 -13.88 13.51
N SER A 240 46.44 -13.64 14.82
CA SER A 240 45.90 -14.59 15.80
C SER A 240 44.37 -14.66 15.76
N LEU A 241 43.77 -15.75 16.25
CA LEU A 241 42.30 -15.93 16.26
C LEU A 241 41.54 -14.76 16.94
N GLY A 242 42.13 -14.16 17.98
CA GLY A 242 41.53 -13.01 18.66
C GLY A 242 41.56 -11.73 17.82
N GLU A 243 42.70 -11.45 17.17
CA GLU A 243 42.88 -10.29 16.29
C GLU A 243 42.05 -10.44 15.01
N GLN A 244 41.95 -11.65 14.45
CA GLN A 244 41.07 -11.93 13.31
C GLN A 244 39.63 -11.54 13.63
N ARG A 245 39.12 -11.91 14.82
CA ARG A 245 37.76 -11.58 15.22
C ARG A 245 37.53 -10.08 15.36
N GLU A 246 38.47 -9.35 15.95
CA GLU A 246 38.38 -7.89 16.11
C GLU A 246 38.45 -7.15 14.75
N ILE A 247 39.29 -7.63 13.83
CA ILE A 247 39.37 -7.12 12.46
C ILE A 247 38.06 -7.38 11.72
N LEU A 248 37.47 -8.57 11.86
CA LEU A 248 36.21 -8.93 11.22
C LEU A 248 35.03 -8.09 11.74
N GLU A 249 34.84 -8.02 13.06
CA GLU A 249 33.76 -7.23 13.66
C GLU A 249 33.89 -5.74 13.29
N SER A 250 35.11 -5.19 13.36
CA SER A 250 35.32 -3.79 12.98
C SER A 250 35.15 -3.54 11.48
N MET A 251 35.56 -4.45 10.60
CA MET A 251 35.34 -4.29 9.16
C MET A 251 33.87 -4.42 8.79
N ASP A 252 33.13 -5.36 9.38
CA ASP A 252 31.70 -5.57 9.08
C ASP A 252 30.89 -4.29 9.34
N ASP A 253 30.98 -3.74 10.56
CA ASP A 253 30.28 -2.50 10.93
C ASP A 253 30.67 -1.33 9.99
N ASN A 254 31.95 -1.22 9.64
CA ASN A 254 32.43 -0.15 8.76
C ASN A 254 32.01 -0.33 7.29
N ILE A 255 31.90 -1.55 6.77
CA ILE A 255 31.50 -1.81 5.38
C ILE A 255 30.04 -1.37 5.22
N VAL A 256 29.17 -1.81 6.12
CA VAL A 256 27.74 -1.52 6.08
C VAL A 256 27.46 -0.03 6.25
N ASP A 257 28.04 0.62 7.27
CA ASP A 257 27.82 2.04 7.53
C ASP A 257 28.33 2.95 6.39
N ASP A 258 29.42 2.56 5.72
CA ASP A 258 29.98 3.32 4.61
C ASP A 258 29.16 3.14 3.32
N LEU A 259 28.71 1.92 3.01
CA LEU A 259 27.91 1.67 1.81
C LEU A 259 26.54 2.35 1.90
N ASN A 260 25.91 2.40 3.08
CA ASN A 260 24.64 3.10 3.31
C ASN A 260 24.69 4.62 3.04
N LYS A 261 25.89 5.21 2.95
CA LYS A 261 26.09 6.63 2.62
C LYS A 261 26.09 6.89 1.12
N VAL A 262 26.41 5.87 0.31
CA VAL A 262 26.64 6.01 -1.13
C VAL A 262 25.65 5.24 -1.98
N LEU A 263 25.09 4.14 -1.45
CA LEU A 263 24.09 3.31 -2.11
C LEU A 263 22.74 3.43 -1.38
N ILE A 264 21.65 3.20 -2.11
CA ILE A 264 20.33 3.07 -1.50
C ILE A 264 20.32 1.76 -0.70
N PRO A 265 19.94 1.77 0.60
CA PRO A 265 19.84 0.56 1.40
C PRO A 265 18.58 -0.24 1.04
N SER A 266 18.65 -1.57 1.17
CA SER A 266 17.52 -2.48 0.95
C SER A 266 17.23 -3.36 2.16
N SER A 267 15.96 -3.67 2.44
CA SER A 267 15.55 -4.48 3.61
C SER A 267 15.72 -5.99 3.47
N THR A 268 15.95 -6.50 2.26
CA THR A 268 15.97 -7.95 1.98
C THR A 268 17.35 -8.58 1.98
N ASN A 269 18.43 -7.79 1.95
CA ASN A 269 19.79 -8.32 1.71
C ASN A 269 20.78 -8.14 2.89
N VAL A 270 21.74 -9.07 2.96
CA VAL A 270 22.77 -9.32 3.99
C VAL A 270 23.72 -8.13 4.23
N THR A 271 23.84 -7.18 3.30
CA THR A 271 24.52 -5.88 3.47
C THR A 271 23.84 -5.00 4.51
N THR A 272 22.65 -5.36 4.99
CA THR A 272 21.99 -4.79 6.17
C THR A 272 21.90 -5.75 7.35
N GLY A 273 22.55 -6.93 7.23
CA GLY A 273 22.60 -8.08 8.14
C GLY A 273 23.24 -7.76 9.49
N ASN A 274 22.52 -6.94 10.25
CA ASN A 274 22.53 -6.66 11.68
C ASN A 274 22.22 -5.18 11.94
N THR A 275 22.43 -4.26 10.99
CA THR A 275 22.13 -2.83 11.23
C THR A 275 20.64 -2.55 11.15
N LEU A 276 19.90 -3.15 10.21
CA LEU A 276 18.43 -3.05 10.19
C LEU A 276 17.79 -3.85 11.32
N GLU A 277 18.29 -5.04 11.68
CA GLU A 277 17.81 -5.79 12.86
C GLU A 277 18.15 -5.06 14.19
N LYS A 278 19.31 -4.40 14.30
CA LYS A 278 19.66 -3.53 15.46
C LYS A 278 18.83 -2.24 15.48
N PHE A 279 18.43 -1.69 14.33
CA PHE A 279 17.52 -0.52 14.24
C PHE A 279 16.04 -0.88 14.44
N LEU A 280 15.61 -2.08 14.03
CA LEU A 280 14.23 -2.59 14.13
C LEU A 280 13.91 -3.18 15.51
N GLY A 281 14.92 -3.36 16.36
CA GLY A 281 14.78 -4.06 17.64
C GLY A 281 14.81 -5.57 17.46
N GLU A 282 15.25 -6.28 18.50
CA GLU A 282 15.28 -7.75 18.54
C GLU A 282 13.96 -8.34 18.05
N LYS A 283 14.03 -9.45 17.29
CA LYS A 283 12.89 -10.27 16.86
C LYS A 283 11.82 -10.31 17.96
N GLY A 284 10.77 -9.52 17.76
CA GLY A 284 9.56 -9.66 18.54
C GLY A 284 9.06 -11.10 18.40
N LYS A 285 8.32 -11.58 19.40
CA LYS A 285 7.54 -12.82 19.22
C LYS A 285 6.66 -12.63 17.99
N GLN A 286 6.38 -13.66 17.18
CA GLN A 286 5.44 -13.61 16.03
C GLN A 286 4.13 -12.85 16.32
N SER A 287 3.68 -12.84 17.58
CA SER A 287 2.51 -12.06 18.04
C SER A 287 2.66 -10.55 17.97
N ASP A 288 3.87 -10.01 17.94
CA ASP A 288 4.16 -8.58 17.84
C ASP A 288 4.31 -8.13 16.38
N ASP A 289 4.79 -9.02 15.49
CA ASP A 289 4.80 -8.78 14.04
C ASP A 289 3.37 -8.66 13.47
N GLU A 290 2.42 -9.52 13.88
CA GLU A 290 1.01 -9.37 13.51
C GLU A 290 0.43 -8.00 13.93
N LYS A 291 0.76 -7.55 15.14
CA LYS A 291 0.25 -6.27 15.67
C LYS A 291 0.88 -5.09 14.93
N LEU A 292 2.15 -5.21 14.56
CA LEU A 292 2.87 -4.20 13.79
C LEU A 292 2.26 -4.06 12.39
N ASN A 293 1.92 -5.18 11.75
CA ASN A 293 1.23 -5.18 10.44
C ASN A 293 -0.12 -4.51 10.50
N PHE A 294 -0.92 -4.83 11.52
CA PHE A 294 -2.19 -4.15 11.73
C PHE A 294 -2.03 -2.64 11.93
N MET A 295 -0.95 -2.21 12.59
CA MET A 295 -0.67 -0.79 12.78
C MET A 295 -0.26 -0.13 11.47
N ASP A 296 0.65 -0.73 10.72
CA ASP A 296 1.17 -0.19 9.46
C ASP A 296 0.07 -0.07 8.40
N ASP A 297 -0.77 -1.10 8.25
CA ASP A 297 -1.97 -1.08 7.39
C ASP A 297 -2.89 0.09 7.76
N HIS A 298 -3.12 0.28 9.06
CA HIS A 298 -4.00 1.32 9.58
C HIS A 298 -3.42 2.72 9.37
N VAL A 299 -2.12 2.91 9.64
CA VAL A 299 -1.41 4.17 9.39
C VAL A 299 -1.39 4.51 7.91
N SER A 300 -1.13 3.53 7.04
CA SER A 300 -1.13 3.72 5.59
C SER A 300 -2.50 4.21 5.08
N LYS A 301 -3.57 3.54 5.51
CA LYS A 301 -4.95 3.91 5.15
C LYS A 301 -5.34 5.31 5.64
N ILE A 302 -4.83 5.73 6.79
CA ILE A 302 -5.11 7.06 7.36
C ILE A 302 -4.24 8.14 6.74
N GLY A 303 -2.99 7.80 6.42
CA GLY A 303 -2.06 8.69 5.74
C GLY A 303 -2.63 9.12 4.40
N SER A 304 -3.12 8.17 3.58
CA SER A 304 -3.78 8.44 2.29
C SER A 304 -5.10 9.20 2.38
N SER A 305 -5.71 9.25 3.55
CA SER A 305 -7.03 9.86 3.73
C SER A 305 -6.97 11.39 3.73
N GLU A 306 -8.05 12.02 3.26
CA GLU A 306 -8.17 13.48 3.23
C GLU A 306 -8.25 14.06 4.65
N THR A 307 -7.63 15.21 4.86
CA THR A 307 -7.71 15.93 6.14
C THR A 307 -8.95 16.83 6.14
N VAL A 308 -9.84 16.62 7.10
CA VAL A 308 -11.05 17.45 7.29
C VAL A 308 -10.94 18.31 8.55
N TYR A 309 -11.47 19.52 8.44
CA TYR A 309 -11.53 20.50 9.52
C TYR A 309 -12.96 20.58 10.03
N LEU A 310 -13.17 20.11 11.25
CA LEU A 310 -14.48 20.09 11.87
C LEU A 310 -14.83 21.48 12.46
N PRO A 311 -16.11 21.88 12.47
CA PRO A 311 -16.54 23.19 13.00
C PRO A 311 -16.16 23.45 14.46
N ASN A 312 -15.88 22.40 15.23
CA ASN A 312 -15.41 22.48 16.61
C ASN A 312 -13.89 22.73 16.74
N GLY A 313 -13.21 23.03 15.63
CA GLY A 313 -11.76 23.28 15.57
C GLY A 313 -10.90 22.02 15.57
N LYS A 314 -11.51 20.82 15.57
CA LYS A 314 -10.75 19.55 15.51
C LYS A 314 -10.36 19.23 14.07
N VAL A 315 -9.14 18.71 13.92
CA VAL A 315 -8.65 18.15 12.66
C VAL A 315 -8.75 16.63 12.75
N SER A 316 -9.20 15.99 11.67
CA SER A 316 -9.28 14.52 11.60
C SER A 316 -9.11 14.05 10.15
N LYS A 317 -8.76 12.78 9.99
CA LYS A 317 -8.67 12.13 8.68
C LYS A 317 -10.02 11.52 8.31
N LEU A 318 -10.53 11.86 7.12
CA LEU A 318 -11.78 11.35 6.58
C LEU A 318 -11.51 10.03 5.85
N VAL A 319 -11.99 8.92 6.42
CA VAL A 319 -11.86 7.60 5.82
C VAL A 319 -13.21 7.14 5.27
N ASN A 320 -13.23 6.85 3.98
CA ASN A 320 -14.41 6.35 3.27
C ASN A 320 -14.34 4.82 3.16
N THR A 321 -15.33 4.11 3.71
CA THR A 321 -15.38 2.65 3.64
C THR A 321 -16.82 2.17 3.42
N ASN A 322 -16.99 0.93 2.98
CA ASN A 322 -18.31 0.33 2.89
C ASN A 322 -18.73 -0.25 4.24
N LEU A 323 -20.03 -0.41 4.44
CA LEU A 323 -20.55 -1.18 5.57
C LEU A 323 -20.19 -2.67 5.46
N PRO A 324 -19.88 -3.34 6.59
CA PRO A 324 -19.60 -4.77 6.64
C PRO A 324 -20.61 -5.66 5.93
N HIS A 325 -20.12 -6.70 5.23
CA HIS A 325 -20.98 -7.66 4.53
C HIS A 325 -21.85 -8.51 5.47
N THR A 326 -21.47 -8.62 6.74
CA THR A 326 -22.15 -9.42 7.76
C THR A 326 -23.62 -9.01 7.95
N PHE A 327 -23.99 -7.76 7.66
CA PHE A 327 -25.37 -7.30 7.74
C PHE A 327 -26.32 -8.01 6.75
N ASN A 328 -25.81 -8.54 5.63
CA ASN A 328 -26.62 -9.30 4.68
C ASN A 328 -27.30 -10.52 5.35
N ASN A 329 -26.65 -11.11 6.36
CA ASN A 329 -27.19 -12.27 7.09
C ASN A 329 -28.49 -11.95 7.84
N LEU A 330 -28.75 -10.66 8.13
CA LEU A 330 -29.92 -10.19 8.86
C LEU A 330 -31.07 -9.76 7.94
N TYR A 331 -30.93 -9.90 6.62
CA TYR A 331 -31.95 -9.45 5.66
C TYR A 331 -33.31 -10.12 5.89
N THR A 332 -33.33 -11.44 6.08
CA THR A 332 -34.57 -12.23 6.18
C THR A 332 -35.42 -11.86 7.41
N SER A 333 -34.78 -11.54 8.54
CA SER A 333 -35.48 -11.02 9.72
C SER A 333 -35.80 -9.53 9.55
N GLY A 334 -34.83 -8.75 9.06
CA GLY A 334 -34.96 -7.31 8.89
C GLY A 334 -36.08 -6.88 7.97
N ILE A 335 -36.36 -7.62 6.90
CA ILE A 335 -37.44 -7.26 5.98
C ILE A 335 -38.81 -7.37 6.65
N LYS A 336 -38.98 -8.33 7.57
CA LYS A 336 -40.22 -8.47 8.36
C LYS A 336 -40.34 -7.31 9.34
N THR A 337 -39.26 -7.00 10.05
CA THR A 337 -39.20 -5.87 10.99
C THR A 337 -39.50 -4.54 10.29
N TYR A 338 -38.87 -4.28 9.15
CA TYR A 338 -39.08 -3.07 8.36
C TYR A 338 -40.53 -2.93 7.91
N ASN A 339 -41.12 -3.99 7.34
CA ASN A 339 -42.52 -3.95 6.89
C ASN A 339 -43.51 -3.74 8.04
N ASN A 340 -43.27 -4.37 9.19
CA ASN A 340 -44.08 -4.15 10.39
C ASN A 340 -44.00 -2.68 10.85
N LEU A 341 -42.80 -2.10 10.87
CA LEU A 341 -42.58 -0.72 11.27
C LEU A 341 -43.22 0.29 10.30
N LEU A 342 -43.17 0.03 8.99
CA LEU A 342 -43.88 0.86 8.01
C LEU A 342 -45.39 0.89 8.27
N GLN A 343 -45.97 -0.25 8.67
CA GLN A 343 -47.39 -0.34 9.01
C GLN A 343 -47.69 0.35 10.35
N GLU A 344 -46.91 0.05 11.40
CA GLU A 344 -47.08 0.63 12.73
C GLU A 344 -46.96 2.15 12.72
N TRP A 345 -46.01 2.69 11.96
CA TRP A 345 -45.72 4.12 11.90
C TRP A 345 -46.50 4.84 10.80
N ASN A 346 -47.34 4.12 10.06
CA ASN A 346 -48.14 4.64 8.95
C ASN A 346 -47.29 5.42 7.93
N LEU A 347 -46.27 4.76 7.37
CA LEU A 347 -45.34 5.33 6.39
C LEU A 347 -45.59 4.75 4.98
N PRO A 348 -46.63 5.20 4.26
CA PRO A 348 -46.94 4.67 2.94
C PRO A 348 -45.98 5.24 1.89
N VAL A 349 -45.06 4.41 1.39
CA VAL A 349 -44.08 4.79 0.36
C VAL A 349 -44.80 5.23 -0.91
N HIS A 350 -45.62 4.35 -1.50
CA HIS A 350 -46.29 4.62 -2.76
C HIS A 350 -47.25 5.81 -2.72
N GLU A 351 -47.96 6.04 -1.61
CA GLU A 351 -48.88 7.18 -1.50
C GLU A 351 -48.10 8.50 -1.52
N VAL A 352 -47.00 8.57 -0.77
CA VAL A 352 -46.15 9.76 -0.71
C VAL A 352 -45.42 9.98 -2.03
N THR A 353 -44.85 8.92 -2.63
CA THR A 353 -44.25 9.03 -3.97
C THR A 353 -45.27 9.55 -4.97
N ASN A 354 -46.49 9.02 -5.00
CA ASN A 354 -47.52 9.48 -5.95
C ASN A 354 -47.96 10.93 -5.70
N LYS A 355 -47.93 11.43 -4.47
CA LYS A 355 -48.17 12.84 -4.16
C LYS A 355 -47.03 13.75 -4.64
N ILE A 356 -45.79 13.28 -4.55
CA ILE A 356 -44.59 14.06 -4.88
C ILE A 356 -44.26 14.00 -6.37
N LYS A 357 -44.49 12.87 -7.03
CA LYS A 357 -44.16 12.58 -8.44
C LYS A 357 -44.65 13.67 -9.42
N PRO A 358 -45.86 14.25 -9.31
CA PRO A 358 -46.30 15.33 -10.19
C PRO A 358 -45.38 16.56 -10.20
N TYR A 359 -44.75 16.89 -9.07
CA TYR A 359 -43.83 18.02 -8.96
C TYR A 359 -42.50 17.77 -9.69
N PHE A 360 -42.08 16.51 -9.81
CA PHE A 360 -40.91 16.11 -10.59
C PHE A 360 -41.23 16.03 -12.10
N ILE A 361 -42.46 15.69 -12.46
CA ILE A 361 -42.95 15.67 -13.86
C ILE A 361 -43.12 17.10 -14.40
N HIS A 362 -43.63 18.05 -13.58
CA HIS A 362 -43.92 19.41 -14.04
C HIS A 362 -42.69 20.31 -14.24
N ASN A 363 -41.51 19.92 -13.71
CA ASN A 363 -40.24 20.62 -13.92
C ASN A 363 -39.52 20.24 -15.23
N GLN A 364 -40.15 19.43 -16.08
CA GLN A 364 -39.63 19.04 -17.40
C GLN A 364 -40.24 19.96 -18.46
N LYS A 365 -39.45 20.89 -19.02
CA LYS A 365 -39.90 21.74 -20.13
C LYS A 365 -40.40 20.84 -21.26
N ARG A 366 -41.64 21.06 -21.71
CA ARG A 366 -42.15 20.55 -22.98
C ARG A 366 -41.28 21.11 -24.11
N GLN A 367 -40.30 20.37 -24.60
CA GLN A 367 -39.81 20.60 -25.95
C GLN A 367 -40.68 19.79 -26.90
N ARG A 368 -41.49 20.48 -27.71
CA ARG A 368 -42.04 19.89 -28.93
C ARG A 368 -40.87 19.64 -29.87
N ILE A 369 -40.37 18.42 -29.91
CA ILE A 369 -39.51 17.99 -31.01
C ILE A 369 -40.44 17.81 -32.21
N SER A 370 -40.38 18.76 -33.15
CA SER A 370 -40.89 18.58 -34.50
C SER A 370 -39.95 17.61 -35.20
N GLY A 371 -40.21 16.31 -35.05
CA GLY A 371 -39.45 15.25 -35.70
C GLY A 371 -40.38 14.08 -35.95
N TYR A 372 -40.72 13.88 -37.22
CA TYR A 372 -41.17 12.59 -37.72
C TYR A 372 -40.19 11.53 -37.22
N ASP A 373 -40.61 10.68 -36.30
CA ASP A 373 -39.94 9.42 -36.06
C ASP A 373 -40.98 8.31 -36.06
N GLN A 374 -40.94 7.56 -37.16
CA GLN A 374 -41.79 6.46 -37.51
C GLN A 374 -41.52 5.29 -36.56
N GLY A 375 -42.32 5.17 -35.51
CA GLY A 375 -42.57 3.90 -34.85
C GLY A 375 -44.05 3.59 -35.02
N ASP A 376 -44.37 2.63 -35.88
CA ASP A 376 -45.72 2.23 -36.27
C ASP A 376 -46.69 2.22 -35.08
N LEU A 377 -47.52 3.26 -35.02
CA LEU A 377 -48.68 3.30 -34.14
C LEU A 377 -49.73 2.38 -34.77
N SER A 378 -50.01 1.27 -34.10
CA SER A 378 -51.09 0.35 -34.45
C SER A 378 -52.37 1.11 -34.86
N PRO A 379 -53.12 0.66 -35.88
CA PRO A 379 -54.36 1.31 -36.30
C PRO A 379 -55.44 1.40 -35.20
N HIS A 380 -55.22 0.79 -34.03
CA HIS A 380 -56.12 0.82 -32.87
C HIS A 380 -55.85 2.00 -31.92
N VAL A 381 -54.86 2.84 -32.22
CA VAL A 381 -54.49 4.02 -31.42
C VAL A 381 -55.64 5.04 -31.24
N PRO A 382 -56.52 5.30 -32.22
CA PRO A 382 -57.68 6.18 -32.01
C PRO A 382 -58.66 5.64 -30.95
N LEU A 383 -58.85 4.32 -30.89
CA LEU A 383 -59.68 3.64 -29.89
C LEU A 383 -59.04 3.68 -28.49
N LEU A 384 -57.71 3.63 -28.42
CA LEU A 384 -56.96 3.74 -27.18
C LEU A 384 -56.85 5.19 -26.65
N LEU A 385 -56.83 6.19 -27.55
CA LEU A 385 -56.92 7.62 -27.22
C LEU A 385 -58.30 7.98 -26.64
N ALA A 386 -59.38 7.44 -27.21
CA ALA A 386 -60.74 7.66 -26.73
C ALA A 386 -61.04 6.98 -25.39
N SER A 387 -60.27 5.94 -25.00
CA SER A 387 -60.48 5.18 -23.76
C SER A 387 -59.63 5.66 -22.57
N GLY A 388 -58.87 6.76 -22.71
CA GLY A 388 -58.03 7.32 -21.65
C GLY A 388 -56.82 6.45 -21.26
N ARG A 389 -56.58 5.32 -21.94
CA ARG A 389 -55.52 4.36 -21.58
C ARG A 389 -54.11 4.77 -22.04
N TYR A 390 -53.96 5.90 -22.74
CA TYR A 390 -52.70 6.36 -23.34
C TYR A 390 -51.90 7.38 -22.51
N GLU A 391 -52.40 7.88 -21.36
CA GLU A 391 -51.65 8.83 -20.51
C GLU A 391 -50.27 8.30 -20.10
N ARG A 392 -50.15 6.99 -19.83
CA ARG A 392 -48.89 6.33 -19.46
C ARG A 392 -47.84 6.28 -20.57
N MET A 393 -48.24 6.32 -21.85
CA MET A 393 -47.28 6.28 -22.97
C MET A 393 -46.58 7.62 -23.18
N PHE A 394 -47.24 8.73 -22.82
CA PHE A 394 -46.62 10.06 -22.85
C PHE A 394 -45.73 10.33 -21.64
N GLU A 395 -45.97 9.71 -20.47
CA GLU A 395 -45.06 9.77 -19.32
C GLU A 395 -43.67 9.17 -19.64
N GLN A 396 -43.60 8.08 -20.42
CA GLN A 396 -42.33 7.44 -20.79
C GLN A 396 -41.48 8.30 -21.74
N LYS A 397 -42.11 9.06 -22.66
CA LYS A 397 -41.42 9.95 -23.61
C LYS A 397 -40.99 11.29 -23.01
N GLN A 398 -41.40 11.63 -21.78
CA GLN A 398 -41.06 12.89 -21.10
C GLN A 398 -39.65 12.91 -20.46
N ARG A 399 -38.86 11.84 -20.58
CA ARG A 399 -37.54 11.67 -19.92
C ARG A 399 -36.37 12.44 -20.56
N LEU A 400 -36.49 13.76 -20.70
CA LEU A 400 -35.35 14.65 -20.90
C LEU A 400 -35.55 15.93 -20.05
N SER A 401 -35.22 15.85 -18.76
CA SER A 401 -35.05 17.05 -17.93
C SER A 401 -33.62 17.57 -18.08
N ASN A 402 -33.45 18.89 -18.22
CA ASN A 402 -32.12 19.53 -18.16
C ASN A 402 -31.58 19.62 -16.72
N LYS A 403 -32.34 19.15 -15.73
CA LYS A 403 -31.99 19.20 -14.30
C LYS A 403 -32.10 17.80 -13.72
N SER A 404 -30.98 17.28 -13.23
CA SER A 404 -30.91 16.11 -12.36
C SER A 404 -30.90 16.57 -10.90
N TYR A 405 -31.45 15.74 -10.02
CA TYR A 405 -31.36 15.93 -8.58
C TYR A 405 -30.51 14.79 -8.02
N ALA A 406 -29.62 15.13 -7.10
CA ALA A 406 -28.81 14.18 -6.35
C ALA A 406 -29.01 14.44 -4.85
N VAL A 407 -29.23 13.39 -4.07
CA VAL A 407 -29.46 13.46 -2.63
C VAL A 407 -28.37 12.66 -1.91
N SER A 408 -27.48 13.33 -1.17
CA SER A 408 -26.57 12.64 -0.25
C SER A 408 -27.11 12.78 1.17
N LEU A 409 -27.35 11.64 1.82
CA LEU A 409 -27.88 11.55 3.17
C LEU A 409 -26.81 11.02 4.13
N LEU A 410 -26.44 11.85 5.10
CA LEU A 410 -25.49 11.51 6.15
C LEU A 410 -26.23 11.26 7.46
N ILE A 411 -26.07 10.07 8.01
CA ILE A 411 -26.68 9.65 9.27
C ILE A 411 -25.62 9.70 10.37
N ASP A 412 -25.92 10.38 11.47
CA ASP A 412 -25.03 10.38 12.64
C ASP A 412 -24.98 8.96 13.26
N GLY A 413 -23.78 8.42 13.38
CA GLY A 413 -23.47 7.14 14.02
C GLY A 413 -22.77 7.30 15.37
N SER A 414 -22.86 8.47 15.99
CA SER A 414 -22.27 8.76 17.30
C SER A 414 -23.00 8.09 18.46
N GLY A 415 -22.35 8.04 19.63
CA GLY A 415 -22.93 7.49 20.85
C GLY A 415 -24.24 8.18 21.27
N SER A 416 -24.47 9.46 20.94
CA SER A 416 -25.76 10.14 21.23
C SER A 416 -26.95 9.58 20.45
N MET A 417 -26.69 8.85 19.37
CA MET A 417 -27.73 8.15 18.60
C MET A 417 -28.09 6.79 19.24
N LEU A 418 -27.28 6.34 20.20
CA LEU A 418 -27.45 5.10 20.96
C LEU A 418 -27.85 5.35 22.42
N GLU A 419 -27.46 6.47 23.02
CA GLU A 419 -27.72 6.81 24.43
C GLU A 419 -28.59 8.06 24.56
N LYS A 420 -29.68 7.99 25.36
CA LYS A 420 -30.51 9.16 25.67
C LYS A 420 -29.95 9.97 26.85
N LYS A 421 -29.30 9.28 27.79
CA LYS A 421 -28.51 9.82 28.91
C LYS A 421 -27.32 8.90 29.10
N LYS A 422 -26.23 9.41 29.71
CA LYS A 422 -25.00 8.64 29.94
C LYS A 422 -25.32 7.36 30.72
N GLY A 423 -25.16 6.19 30.10
CA GLY A 423 -25.50 4.88 30.69
C GLY A 423 -26.95 4.40 30.49
N GLU A 424 -27.82 5.19 29.86
CA GLU A 424 -29.18 4.78 29.44
C GLU A 424 -29.23 4.63 27.91
N VAL A 425 -29.15 3.39 27.45
CA VAL A 425 -29.19 3.01 26.03
C VAL A 425 -30.62 3.19 25.48
N TYR A 426 -30.76 4.06 24.48
CA TYR A 426 -32.00 4.34 23.74
C TYR A 426 -31.73 4.27 22.22
N PRO A 427 -31.56 3.07 21.64
CA PRO A 427 -31.14 2.86 20.25
C PRO A 427 -32.25 3.19 19.23
N TRP A 428 -33.35 3.79 19.71
CA TRP A 428 -34.48 4.18 18.90
C TRP A 428 -34.15 5.34 17.94
N SER A 429 -33.24 6.25 18.34
CA SER A 429 -32.85 7.39 17.50
C SER A 429 -32.12 6.94 16.22
N LEU A 430 -31.11 6.08 16.35
CA LEU A 430 -30.42 5.50 15.19
C LEU A 430 -31.38 4.66 14.33
N SER A 431 -32.19 3.81 14.97
CA SER A 431 -33.16 2.98 14.24
C SER A 431 -34.17 3.82 13.46
N ALA A 432 -34.72 4.87 14.07
CA ALA A 432 -35.64 5.79 13.40
C ALA A 432 -34.98 6.53 12.23
N ALA A 433 -33.72 6.97 12.41
CA ALA A 433 -32.96 7.60 11.34
C ALA A 433 -32.72 6.64 10.15
N LEU A 434 -32.37 5.38 10.43
CA LEU A 434 -32.16 4.35 9.40
C LEU A 434 -33.45 4.00 8.66
N ILE A 435 -34.58 3.89 9.36
CA ILE A 435 -35.90 3.66 8.75
C ILE A 435 -36.27 4.84 7.86
N GLY A 436 -36.12 6.08 8.34
CA GLY A 436 -36.38 7.28 7.55
C GLY A 436 -35.47 7.40 6.33
N ALA A 437 -34.20 7.03 6.48
CA ALA A 437 -33.23 6.99 5.39
C ALA A 437 -33.59 5.93 4.32
N ASN A 438 -34.01 4.73 4.74
CA ASN A 438 -34.47 3.69 3.81
C ASN A 438 -35.76 4.11 3.10
N TYR A 439 -36.70 4.70 3.84
CA TYR A 439 -37.95 5.25 3.30
C TYR A 439 -37.68 6.31 2.23
N LEU A 440 -36.80 7.28 2.50
CA LEU A 440 -36.39 8.29 1.53
C LEU A 440 -35.66 7.66 0.32
N SER A 441 -34.80 6.67 0.57
CA SER A 441 -34.07 5.95 -0.49
C SER A 441 -35.02 5.25 -1.45
N GLN A 442 -36.09 4.64 -0.93
CA GLN A 442 -37.15 4.01 -1.75
C GLN A 442 -37.89 5.05 -2.59
N ILE A 443 -38.25 6.22 -2.01
CA ILE A 443 -38.86 7.31 -2.76
C ILE A 443 -37.92 7.83 -3.86
N CYS A 444 -36.64 8.06 -3.55
CA CYS A 444 -35.63 8.49 -4.53
C CYS A 444 -35.50 7.46 -5.67
N HIS A 445 -35.47 6.17 -5.34
CA HIS A 445 -35.45 5.10 -6.33
C HIS A 445 -36.69 5.13 -7.25
N GLU A 446 -37.90 5.26 -6.68
CA GLU A 446 -39.14 5.34 -7.47
C GLU A 446 -39.21 6.60 -8.35
N LEU A 447 -38.64 7.71 -7.90
CA LEU A 447 -38.57 8.97 -8.65
C LEU A 447 -37.41 9.02 -9.66
N ASN A 448 -36.54 8.01 -9.72
CA ASN A 448 -35.27 8.03 -10.47
C ASN A 448 -34.39 9.26 -10.13
N VAL A 449 -34.30 9.57 -8.84
CA VAL A 449 -33.38 10.58 -8.29
C VAL A 449 -32.12 9.86 -7.81
N ASP A 450 -30.95 10.34 -8.22
CA ASP A 450 -29.69 9.79 -7.75
C ASP A 450 -29.52 10.05 -6.26
N PHE A 451 -29.10 9.05 -5.51
CA PHE A 451 -28.92 9.20 -4.07
C PHE A 451 -27.74 8.42 -3.53
N GLU A 452 -27.28 8.85 -2.36
CA GLU A 452 -26.21 8.26 -1.58
C GLU A 452 -26.61 8.26 -0.11
N VAL A 453 -26.27 7.20 0.61
CA VAL A 453 -26.53 7.08 2.04
C VAL A 453 -25.26 6.60 2.72
N ALA A 454 -24.79 7.36 3.72
CA ALA A 454 -23.65 6.99 4.54
C ALA A 454 -23.91 7.28 6.02
N ILE A 455 -23.28 6.48 6.88
CA ILE A 455 -23.26 6.69 8.33
C ILE A 455 -21.90 7.25 8.70
N PHE A 456 -21.88 8.38 9.40
CA PHE A 456 -20.62 8.98 9.84
C PHE A 456 -20.40 8.78 11.34
N ASN A 457 -19.17 8.48 11.74
CA ASN A 457 -18.80 8.48 13.16
C ASN A 457 -17.34 8.95 13.36
N ARG A 458 -16.97 9.18 14.61
CA ARG A 458 -15.57 9.45 15.00
C ARG A 458 -15.09 8.35 15.93
N ALA A 459 -14.40 7.37 15.39
CA ALA A 459 -13.96 6.18 16.11
C ALA A 459 -12.83 5.48 15.35
N PHE A 460 -12.28 4.43 15.95
CA PHE A 460 -11.41 3.50 15.24
C PHE A 460 -12.15 2.90 14.03
N LEU A 461 -11.51 2.95 12.86
CA LEU A 461 -12.08 2.49 11.60
C LEU A 461 -12.35 0.98 11.63
N ALA A 462 -13.55 0.55 11.24
CA ALA A 462 -13.87 -0.85 10.98
C ALA A 462 -13.69 -1.20 9.49
N ASN A 463 -13.28 -2.43 9.19
CA ASN A 463 -13.17 -2.92 7.81
C ASN A 463 -14.41 -3.70 7.37
N GLU A 464 -14.64 -3.79 6.04
CA GLU A 464 -15.83 -4.43 5.45
C GLU A 464 -15.93 -5.95 5.74
N ASN A 465 -14.78 -6.61 5.93
CA ASN A 465 -14.71 -8.05 6.17
C ASN A 465 -14.58 -8.43 7.65
N GLU A 466 -14.71 -7.46 8.56
CA GLU A 466 -14.53 -7.72 9.99
C GLU A 466 -15.82 -8.12 10.69
N ASN A 467 -15.69 -9.05 11.62
CA ASN A 467 -16.64 -9.27 12.69
C ASN A 467 -16.19 -8.56 13.98
N GLU A 468 -17.00 -8.62 15.03
CA GLU A 468 -16.73 -7.93 16.29
C GLU A 468 -15.42 -8.38 16.95
N GLU A 469 -15.13 -9.68 16.97
CA GLU A 469 -13.91 -10.23 17.56
C GLU A 469 -12.65 -9.75 16.82
N MET A 470 -12.66 -9.81 15.48
CA MET A 470 -11.56 -9.34 14.64
C MET A 470 -11.34 -7.84 14.80
N TYR A 471 -12.43 -7.06 14.82
CA TYR A 471 -12.37 -5.62 15.05
C TYR A 471 -11.75 -5.29 16.41
N LEU A 472 -12.16 -5.98 17.48
CA LEU A 472 -11.60 -5.78 18.82
C LEU A 472 -10.13 -6.19 18.89
N LYS A 473 -9.76 -7.35 18.33
CA LYS A 473 -8.35 -7.80 18.24
C LYS A 473 -7.49 -6.73 17.56
N ARG A 474 -7.90 -6.27 16.37
CA ARG A 474 -7.17 -5.25 15.61
C ARG A 474 -7.12 -3.92 16.35
N LYS A 475 -8.23 -3.45 16.90
CA LYS A 475 -8.29 -2.19 17.66
C LYS A 475 -7.31 -2.18 18.83
N MET A 476 -7.24 -3.27 19.60
CA MET A 476 -6.33 -3.39 20.73
C MET A 476 -4.87 -3.49 20.27
N ALA A 477 -4.60 -4.28 19.23
CA ALA A 477 -3.27 -4.39 18.62
C ALA A 477 -2.73 -3.04 18.14
N VAL A 478 -3.52 -2.33 17.32
CA VAL A 478 -3.16 -1.03 16.76
C VAL A 478 -3.03 0.01 17.86
N SER A 479 -3.96 0.06 18.84
CA SER A 479 -3.85 0.99 19.96
C SER A 479 -2.55 0.77 20.77
N SER A 480 -2.18 -0.49 21.02
CA SER A 480 -0.96 -0.82 21.74
C SER A 480 0.27 -0.36 20.95
N MET A 481 0.35 -0.69 19.66
CA MET A 481 1.52 -0.40 18.83
C MET A 481 1.65 1.09 18.50
N LEU A 482 0.55 1.79 18.24
CA LEU A 482 0.58 3.23 18.03
C LEU A 482 1.10 3.98 19.25
N ASN A 483 0.66 3.60 20.46
CA ASN A 483 1.14 4.23 21.69
C ASN A 483 2.65 3.98 21.89
N THR A 484 3.15 2.79 21.56
CA THR A 484 4.57 2.46 21.64
C THR A 484 5.41 3.23 20.63
N ASN A 485 4.95 3.30 19.37
CA ASN A 485 5.75 3.83 18.25
C ASN A 485 5.59 5.34 18.04
N TYR A 486 4.42 5.91 18.33
CA TYR A 486 4.08 7.31 18.03
C TYR A 486 3.80 8.16 19.28
N GLY A 487 3.73 7.56 20.47
CA GLY A 487 3.55 8.29 21.73
C GLY A 487 2.34 9.24 21.69
N SER A 488 2.55 10.53 21.93
CA SER A 488 1.48 11.54 21.90
C SER A 488 0.83 11.75 20.53
N ASN A 489 1.50 11.35 19.43
CA ASN A 489 0.94 11.44 18.08
C ASN A 489 -0.01 10.28 17.74
N ALA A 490 -0.09 9.24 18.58
CA ALA A 490 -0.96 8.10 18.37
C ALA A 490 -2.44 8.48 18.20
N GLU A 491 -2.92 9.52 18.89
CA GLU A 491 -4.32 9.95 18.82
C GLU A 491 -4.72 10.41 17.41
N PHE A 492 -3.78 10.99 16.65
CA PHE A 492 -4.00 11.44 15.28
C PHE A 492 -4.30 10.26 14.34
N TYR A 493 -3.61 9.15 14.53
CA TYR A 493 -3.79 7.92 13.76
C TYR A 493 -4.89 7.02 14.34
N PHE A 494 -5.29 7.18 15.59
CA PHE A 494 -6.29 6.30 16.19
C PHE A 494 -7.73 6.79 15.95
N ASN A 495 -7.98 8.09 16.08
CA ASN A 495 -9.32 8.67 16.00
C ASN A 495 -9.59 9.34 14.64
N THR A 496 -10.17 8.57 13.71
CA THR A 496 -10.57 9.02 12.38
C THR A 496 -12.02 9.47 12.33
N THR A 497 -12.37 10.27 11.32
CA THR A 497 -13.75 10.56 10.93
C THR A 497 -14.10 9.58 9.82
N ASN A 498 -15.02 8.66 10.07
CA ASN A 498 -15.32 7.57 9.13
C ASN A 498 -16.66 7.80 8.46
N HIS A 499 -16.73 7.60 7.15
CA HIS A 499 -17.99 7.48 6.40
C HIS A 499 -18.17 6.03 5.96
N TYR A 500 -19.17 5.36 6.54
CA TYR A 500 -19.59 4.02 6.17
C TYR A 500 -20.72 4.10 5.15
N PHE A 501 -20.40 3.89 3.88
CA PHE A 501 -21.38 3.91 2.80
C PHE A 501 -22.29 2.70 2.87
N VAL A 502 -23.60 2.97 2.92
CA VAL A 502 -24.66 1.99 2.66
C VAL A 502 -24.82 1.82 1.15
N LYS A 503 -24.87 2.95 0.41
CA LYS A 503 -25.00 3.02 -1.04
C LYS A 503 -24.31 4.28 -1.54
N ARG A 504 -23.35 4.17 -2.46
CA ARG A 504 -22.71 5.29 -3.19
C ARG A 504 -23.52 5.67 -4.42
N PHE A 505 -23.29 6.85 -5.00
CA PHE A 505 -23.98 7.26 -6.24
C PHE A 505 -23.91 6.20 -7.36
N ASP A 506 -22.75 5.58 -7.54
CA ASP A 506 -22.49 4.60 -8.60
C ASP A 506 -23.06 3.20 -8.32
N ASP A 507 -23.49 2.94 -7.08
CA ASP A 507 -23.99 1.62 -6.67
C ASP A 507 -25.44 1.38 -7.10
N SER A 508 -25.72 0.13 -7.49
CA SER A 508 -27.09 -0.35 -7.68
C SER A 508 -27.83 -0.43 -6.34
N TRP A 509 -28.96 0.26 -6.23
CA TRP A 509 -29.83 0.19 -5.04
C TRP A 509 -30.24 -1.25 -4.70
N LYS A 510 -30.56 -2.05 -5.72
CA LYS A 510 -30.98 -3.44 -5.54
C LYS A 510 -29.92 -4.27 -4.82
N ASN A 511 -28.65 -4.03 -5.11
CA ASN A 511 -27.53 -4.79 -4.53
C ASN A 511 -27.26 -4.38 -3.08
N GLN A 512 -27.56 -3.13 -2.71
CA GLN A 512 -27.30 -2.60 -1.36
C GLN A 512 -28.52 -2.70 -0.44
N TYR A 513 -29.70 -2.98 -0.99
CA TYR A 513 -30.96 -3.03 -0.24
C TYR A 513 -30.93 -4.06 0.89
N GLU A 514 -30.45 -5.27 0.62
CA GLU A 514 -30.39 -6.35 1.62
C GLU A 514 -29.53 -5.96 2.81
N LYS A 515 -28.35 -5.39 2.53
CA LYS A 515 -27.42 -4.89 3.55
C LYS A 515 -28.04 -3.80 4.41
N PHE A 516 -28.75 -2.85 3.79
CA PHE A 516 -29.42 -1.77 4.52
C PHE A 516 -30.54 -2.29 5.42
N ILE A 517 -31.37 -3.21 4.91
CA ILE A 517 -32.43 -3.83 5.72
C ILE A 517 -31.84 -4.62 6.90
N GLY A 518 -30.74 -5.35 6.68
CA GLY A 518 -30.03 -6.03 7.76
C GLY A 518 -29.47 -5.08 8.82
N LEU A 519 -29.04 -3.88 8.42
CA LEU A 519 -28.60 -2.85 9.36
C LEU A 519 -29.73 -2.29 10.24
N ILE A 520 -30.94 -2.13 9.69
CA ILE A 520 -32.12 -1.72 10.46
C ILE A 520 -32.48 -2.78 11.52
N GLU A 521 -32.39 -4.05 11.15
CA GLU A 521 -32.60 -5.16 12.10
C GLU A 521 -31.57 -5.14 13.22
N PHE A 522 -30.29 -4.99 12.86
CA PHE A 522 -29.22 -4.88 13.83
C PHE A 522 -29.44 -3.71 14.79
N SER A 523 -29.77 -2.52 14.26
CA SER A 523 -29.93 -1.33 15.10
C SER A 523 -31.06 -1.46 16.12
N ARG A 524 -32.11 -2.21 15.77
CA ARG A 524 -33.24 -2.52 16.66
C ARG A 524 -32.86 -3.50 17.75
N ASN A 525 -32.06 -4.50 17.41
CA ASN A 525 -31.67 -5.58 18.31
C ASN A 525 -30.43 -5.26 19.15
N LEU A 526 -29.78 -4.11 18.93
CA LEU A 526 -28.73 -3.56 19.81
C LEU A 526 -29.10 -3.59 21.31
N ARG A 527 -30.39 -3.51 21.64
CA ARG A 527 -30.88 -3.59 23.02
C ARG A 527 -30.84 -5.01 23.63
N SER A 528 -30.92 -6.04 22.79
CA SER A 528 -30.91 -7.45 23.23
C SER A 528 -29.53 -8.10 23.14
N SER A 529 -28.61 -7.51 22.37
CA SER A 529 -27.24 -8.00 22.18
C SER A 529 -26.20 -7.32 23.09
N LEU A 530 -26.58 -6.23 23.78
CA LEU A 530 -25.84 -5.63 24.91
C LEU A 530 -26.48 -6.09 26.22
#